data_AF-A0A1Y2EP56-F1
#
_entry.id   AF-A0A1Y2EP56-F1
#
_cell.length_a   1.000
_cell.length_b   1.000
_cell.length_c   1.000
_cell.angle_alpha   90.00
_cell.angle_beta   90.00
_cell.angle_gamma   90.00
#
_symmetry.space_group_name_H-M   'P 1'
#
loop_
_entity.id
_entity.type
_entity.pdbx_description
1 polymer ?
#
loop_
_entity_poly.entity_id
_entity_poly.type
_entity_poly.pdbx_seq_one_letter_code
_entity_poly.pdbx_strand_id
1 'polypeptide(L)'
;MKFLYLALVSGICTLASAAGPKGAQLRDGWYFIKNPGTGKYLQASGASASANVVISSGTKRDNQKWKLTNVGEGCVTLTTALGDFNIDVANGSDANSSNIQVYNAYGGDAQQFMVLKTQTKDVYTIGTKASHFDKALDIESNRSADGTNVLQWTNEMKDNQKWIFEKADGEEEAECWSTALGYPCCSGCQSPITEDSDGKWGIEDNDWCGIYPSCA
;
A
#
# COMPACT_ATOMS: atom_id res chain seq x y z
N MET A 1 38.72 10.44 17.86
CA MET A 1 38.53 9.82 16.54
C MET A 1 38.46 8.31 16.70
N LYS A 2 37.27 7.73 16.53
CA LYS A 2 37.09 6.29 16.32
C LYS A 2 35.88 6.16 15.41
N PHE A 3 36.14 6.06 14.11
CA PHE A 3 35.13 5.77 13.10
C PHE A 3 34.68 4.33 13.32
N LEU A 4 33.43 4.13 13.73
CA LEU A 4 32.80 2.82 13.68
C LEU A 4 32.18 2.69 12.28
N TYR A 5 32.82 1.93 11.41
CA TYR A 5 32.24 1.47 10.16
C TYR A 5 31.09 0.52 10.51
N LEU A 6 29.85 0.96 10.29
CA LEU A 6 28.69 0.06 10.26
C LEU A 6 28.69 -0.58 8.88
N ALA A 7 28.91 -1.90 8.84
CA ALA A 7 28.83 -2.67 7.62
C ALA A 7 27.42 -2.55 7.03
N LEU A 8 27.33 -2.03 5.80
CA LEU A 8 26.15 -2.11 4.95
C LEU A 8 25.86 -3.59 4.69
N VAL A 9 24.92 -4.14 5.45
CA VAL A 9 24.24 -5.37 5.02
C VAL A 9 23.29 -4.95 3.91
N SER A 10 23.71 -5.13 2.65
CA SER A 10 22.82 -4.96 1.51
C SER A 10 21.68 -5.96 1.62
N GLY A 11 20.44 -5.49 1.66
CA GLY A 11 19.27 -6.33 1.45
C GLY A 11 18.41 -6.63 2.68
N ILE A 12 18.13 -5.64 3.53
CA ILE A 12 17.08 -5.77 4.56
C ILE A 12 16.09 -4.61 4.39
N CYS A 13 14.81 -4.89 4.03
CA CYS A 13 13.67 -3.94 4.03
C CYS A 13 13.25 -3.66 5.49
N THR A 14 14.20 -3.29 6.37
CA THR A 14 13.90 -2.87 7.75
C THR A 14 14.16 -1.39 7.93
N LEU A 15 13.19 -0.68 8.51
CA LEU A 15 13.40 0.64 9.08
C LEU A 15 14.49 0.53 10.15
N ALA A 16 15.66 1.12 9.89
CA ALA A 16 16.76 1.21 10.82
C ALA A 16 16.46 2.22 11.94
N SER A 17 15.32 2.12 12.63
CA SER A 17 15.05 2.86 13.87
C SER A 17 13.72 2.41 14.49
N ALA A 18 13.74 2.16 15.80
CA ALA A 18 12.54 2.00 16.63
C ALA A 18 11.65 3.28 16.68
N ALA A 19 12.08 4.39 16.06
CA ALA A 19 11.40 5.67 16.02
C ALA A 19 10.89 6.08 14.62
N GLY A 20 11.02 5.22 13.59
CA GLY A 20 10.48 5.48 12.25
C GLY A 20 8.97 5.18 12.13
N PRO A 21 8.28 5.70 11.09
CA PRO A 21 6.87 5.39 10.85
C PRO A 21 6.68 3.88 10.68
N LYS A 22 5.83 3.26 11.49
CA LYS A 22 5.58 1.81 11.39
C LYS A 22 4.81 1.50 10.10
N GLY A 23 5.23 0.46 9.39
CA GLY A 23 4.47 -0.10 8.27
C GLY A 23 3.06 -0.49 8.70
N ALA A 24 2.07 -0.15 7.88
CA ALA A 24 0.72 -0.70 7.95
C ALA A 24 0.68 -2.04 7.22
N GLN A 25 -0.07 -2.99 7.78
CA GLN A 25 -0.34 -4.26 7.13
C GLN A 25 -1.74 -4.15 6.51
N LEU A 26 -1.80 -3.86 5.22
CA LEU A 26 -3.04 -3.92 4.44
C LEU A 26 -3.14 -5.31 3.79
N ARG A 27 -4.34 -5.87 3.76
CA ARG A 27 -4.56 -7.19 3.14
C ARG A 27 -4.36 -7.13 1.64
N ASP A 28 -3.95 -8.24 1.06
CA ASP A 28 -3.98 -8.42 -0.38
C ASP A 28 -5.38 -8.15 -0.95
N GLY A 29 -5.42 -7.71 -2.20
CA GLY A 29 -6.67 -7.50 -2.93
C GLY A 29 -6.70 -6.18 -3.67
N TRP A 30 -7.87 -5.83 -4.18
CA TRP A 30 -8.02 -4.66 -5.03
C TRP A 30 -8.41 -3.41 -4.24
N TYR A 31 -7.79 -2.29 -4.60
CA TYR A 31 -8.01 -1.00 -3.98
C TYR A 31 -8.16 0.11 -5.02
N PHE A 32 -8.93 1.11 -4.64
CA PHE A 32 -8.84 2.47 -5.18
C PHE A 32 -8.02 3.29 -4.19
N ILE A 33 -6.98 3.98 -4.66
CA ILE A 33 -6.07 4.75 -3.81
C ILE A 33 -6.40 6.23 -3.97
N LYS A 34 -6.86 6.88 -2.91
CA LYS A 34 -7.38 8.25 -2.93
C LYS A 34 -6.49 9.19 -2.14
N ASN A 35 -6.21 10.37 -2.68
CA ASN A 35 -5.65 11.44 -1.86
C ASN A 35 -6.78 12.20 -1.13
N PRO A 36 -6.75 12.29 0.21
CA PRO A 36 -7.84 12.90 0.99
C PRO A 36 -7.98 14.41 0.76
N GLY A 37 -6.88 15.13 0.48
CA GLY A 37 -6.90 16.58 0.29
C GLY A 37 -7.54 17.00 -1.04
N THR A 38 -7.28 16.24 -2.12
CA THR A 38 -7.82 16.52 -3.46
C THR A 38 -9.14 15.79 -3.75
N GLY A 39 -9.43 14.71 -3.02
CA GLY A 39 -10.54 13.81 -3.31
C GLY A 39 -10.37 12.94 -4.58
N LYS A 40 -9.17 12.99 -5.20
CA LYS A 40 -8.85 12.31 -6.47
C LYS A 40 -8.13 11.00 -6.25
N TYR A 41 -8.15 10.16 -7.28
CA TYR A 41 -7.64 8.80 -7.23
C TYR A 41 -6.38 8.64 -8.07
N LEU A 42 -5.47 7.80 -7.59
CA LEU A 42 -4.31 7.33 -8.32
C LEU A 42 -4.76 6.58 -9.57
N GLN A 43 -4.22 6.96 -10.73
CA GLN A 43 -4.67 6.49 -12.02
C GLN A 43 -3.49 6.21 -12.94
N ALA A 44 -3.46 5.04 -13.57
CA ALA A 44 -2.59 4.77 -14.71
C ALA A 44 -3.13 5.48 -15.96
N SER A 45 -2.30 6.23 -16.66
CA SER A 45 -2.70 6.94 -17.89
C SER A 45 -2.85 6.02 -19.11
N GLY A 46 -2.37 4.77 -19.01
CA GLY A 46 -2.43 3.78 -20.08
C GLY A 46 -1.96 2.39 -19.63
N ALA A 47 -2.07 1.42 -20.54
CA ALA A 47 -1.78 0.01 -20.34
C ALA A 47 -0.46 -0.41 -21.03
N SER A 48 0.59 0.39 -20.89
CA SER A 48 1.91 0.12 -21.47
C SER A 48 3.02 0.46 -20.49
N ALA A 49 4.17 -0.19 -20.63
CA ALA A 49 5.36 0.17 -19.86
C ALA A 49 5.68 1.67 -20.06
N SER A 50 6.03 2.34 -18.97
CA SER A 50 6.25 3.78 -18.86
C SER A 50 5.02 4.67 -19.08
N ALA A 51 3.80 4.11 -19.12
CA ALA A 51 2.60 4.93 -18.96
C ALA A 51 2.63 5.63 -17.59
N ASN A 52 2.15 6.86 -17.56
CA ASN A 52 2.31 7.72 -16.39
C ASN A 52 1.33 7.33 -15.28
N VAL A 53 1.67 7.65 -14.03
CA VAL A 53 0.72 7.62 -12.90
C VAL A 53 0.37 9.05 -12.52
N VAL A 54 -0.92 9.34 -12.49
CA VAL A 54 -1.48 10.66 -12.22
C VAL A 54 -2.57 10.58 -11.17
N ILE A 55 -3.06 11.72 -10.68
CA ILE A 55 -4.35 11.79 -10.00
C ILE A 55 -5.47 12.19 -10.96
N SER A 56 -6.67 11.64 -10.76
CA SER A 56 -7.86 12.03 -11.54
C SER A 56 -9.16 11.84 -10.76
N SER A 57 -10.24 12.47 -11.21
CA SER A 57 -11.59 12.31 -10.68
C SER A 57 -12.01 10.84 -10.65
N GLY A 58 -12.70 10.42 -9.58
CA GLY A 58 -13.01 9.01 -9.33
C GLY A 58 -14.00 8.44 -10.34
N THR A 59 -13.50 7.67 -11.30
CA THR A 59 -14.31 6.89 -12.24
C THR A 59 -14.50 5.45 -11.76
N LYS A 60 -13.62 4.99 -10.86
CA LYS A 60 -13.60 3.63 -10.30
C LYS A 60 -13.50 2.52 -11.36
N ARG A 61 -12.92 2.85 -12.52
CA ARG A 61 -12.62 1.92 -13.60
C ARG A 61 -11.26 1.25 -13.40
N ASP A 62 -10.94 0.28 -14.24
CA ASP A 62 -9.71 -0.54 -14.15
C ASP A 62 -8.42 0.29 -14.12
N ASN A 63 -8.38 1.43 -14.81
CA ASN A 63 -7.22 2.32 -14.77
C ASN A 63 -7.00 3.05 -13.43
N GLN A 64 -7.94 2.96 -12.49
CA GLN A 64 -7.83 3.46 -11.11
C GLN A 64 -7.81 2.31 -10.07
N LYS A 65 -7.91 1.05 -10.52
CA LYS A 65 -7.98 -0.13 -9.66
C LYS A 65 -6.57 -0.76 -9.55
N TRP A 66 -6.10 -0.94 -8.32
CA TRP A 66 -4.75 -1.38 -8.00
C TRP A 66 -4.79 -2.62 -7.11
N LYS A 67 -4.16 -3.71 -7.54
CA LYS A 67 -3.96 -4.91 -6.73
C LYS A 67 -2.79 -4.70 -5.80
N LEU A 68 -3.06 -4.61 -4.50
CA LEU A 68 -2.03 -4.70 -3.47
C LEU A 68 -1.67 -6.17 -3.28
N THR A 69 -0.38 -6.47 -3.34
CA THR A 69 0.17 -7.80 -3.02
C THR A 69 1.31 -7.64 -2.03
N ASN A 70 1.23 -8.29 -0.87
CA ASN A 70 2.30 -8.35 0.12
C ASN A 70 3.43 -9.25 -0.40
N VAL A 71 4.66 -8.74 -0.42
CA VAL A 71 5.84 -9.44 -0.97
C VAL A 71 6.93 -9.73 0.08
N GLY A 72 6.57 -9.65 1.36
CA GLY A 72 7.47 -9.93 2.50
C GLY A 72 8.11 -8.66 3.07
N GLU A 73 8.63 -8.76 4.31
CA GLU A 73 9.33 -7.67 5.02
C GLU A 73 8.52 -6.36 5.15
N GLY A 74 7.18 -6.42 5.06
CA GLY A 74 6.30 -5.24 5.07
C GLY A 74 6.30 -4.42 3.77
N CYS A 75 7.00 -4.92 2.75
CA CYS A 75 7.02 -4.39 1.40
C CYS A 75 5.81 -4.96 0.59
N VAL A 76 5.23 -4.15 -0.29
CA VAL A 76 4.09 -4.49 -1.18
C VAL A 76 4.39 -4.10 -2.63
N THR A 77 3.69 -4.72 -3.59
CA THR A 77 3.55 -4.22 -4.97
C THR A 77 2.14 -3.68 -5.21
N LEU A 78 1.98 -2.80 -6.20
CA LEU A 78 0.70 -2.24 -6.62
C LEU A 78 0.53 -2.44 -8.13
N THR A 79 -0.22 -3.47 -8.53
CA THR A 79 -0.42 -3.85 -9.94
C THR A 79 -1.69 -3.21 -10.49
N THR A 80 -1.64 -2.56 -11.65
CA THR A 80 -2.85 -2.00 -12.29
C THR A 80 -3.82 -3.09 -12.76
N ALA A 81 -5.12 -2.84 -12.78
CA ALA A 81 -6.09 -3.76 -13.41
C ALA A 81 -6.05 -3.73 -14.96
N LEU A 82 -5.27 -2.83 -15.56
CA LEU A 82 -5.11 -2.74 -17.02
C LEU A 82 -4.19 -3.81 -17.64
N GLY A 83 -3.49 -4.60 -16.82
CA GLY A 83 -2.53 -5.60 -17.26
C GLY A 83 -1.46 -5.88 -16.20
N ASP A 84 -0.42 -6.62 -16.57
CA ASP A 84 0.65 -7.01 -15.64
C ASP A 84 1.73 -5.92 -15.50
N PHE A 85 1.30 -4.74 -15.05
CA PHE A 85 2.18 -3.60 -14.80
C PHE A 85 2.08 -3.14 -13.34
N ASN A 86 3.23 -3.05 -12.67
CA ASN A 86 3.33 -2.50 -11.32
C ASN A 86 3.59 -1.00 -11.37
N ILE A 87 3.13 -0.28 -10.35
CA ILE A 87 3.70 1.04 -10.02
C ILE A 87 5.22 0.89 -9.88
N ASP A 88 5.95 1.83 -10.47
CA ASP A 88 7.39 1.78 -10.65
C ASP A 88 7.98 3.19 -10.47
N VAL A 89 9.04 3.29 -9.68
CA VAL A 89 9.89 4.47 -9.63
C VAL A 89 10.78 4.45 -10.85
N ALA A 90 10.61 5.41 -11.77
CA ALA A 90 11.31 5.39 -13.05
C ALA A 90 12.84 5.27 -12.88
N ASN A 91 13.42 4.26 -13.55
CA ASN A 91 14.83 3.87 -13.48
C ASN A 91 15.33 3.43 -12.09
N GLY A 92 14.44 3.14 -11.14
CA GLY A 92 14.81 2.80 -9.76
C GLY A 92 15.60 3.92 -9.06
N SER A 93 15.38 5.17 -9.47
CA SER A 93 16.11 6.34 -8.98
C SER A 93 15.80 6.64 -7.51
N ASP A 94 16.74 7.27 -6.80
CA ASP A 94 16.53 7.87 -5.46
C ASP A 94 16.38 9.41 -5.53
N ALA A 95 16.31 9.99 -6.74
CA ALA A 95 16.17 11.43 -6.90
C ALA A 95 14.74 11.90 -6.61
N ASN A 96 14.61 13.03 -5.92
CA ASN A 96 13.37 13.81 -5.95
C ASN A 96 12.99 14.12 -7.39
N SER A 97 11.68 14.20 -7.64
CA SER A 97 11.09 14.37 -8.98
C SER A 97 11.26 13.17 -9.92
N SER A 98 11.76 12.02 -9.46
CA SER A 98 11.69 10.83 -10.30
C SER A 98 10.23 10.44 -10.48
N ASN A 99 9.87 10.12 -11.72
CA ASN A 99 8.49 9.87 -12.07
C ASN A 99 7.98 8.57 -11.44
N ILE A 100 6.70 8.56 -11.06
CA ILE A 100 5.97 7.33 -10.78
C ILE A 100 5.25 6.93 -12.06
N GLN A 101 5.59 5.76 -12.58
CA GLN A 101 5.04 5.21 -13.82
C GLN A 101 4.46 3.83 -13.54
N VAL A 102 3.79 3.22 -14.52
CA VAL A 102 3.60 1.78 -14.53
C VAL A 102 4.65 1.13 -15.42
N TYR A 103 5.18 -0.02 -15.02
CA TYR A 103 6.17 -0.77 -15.78
C TYR A 103 5.90 -2.27 -15.70
N ASN A 104 6.41 -3.05 -16.65
CA ASN A 104 6.22 -4.51 -16.68
C ASN A 104 6.56 -5.09 -15.30
N ALA A 105 5.70 -5.95 -14.75
CA ALA A 105 5.97 -6.53 -13.44
C ALA A 105 7.26 -7.37 -13.47
N TYR A 106 8.24 -6.99 -12.64
CA TYR A 106 9.48 -7.75 -12.44
C TYR A 106 9.88 -7.85 -10.96
N GLY A 107 9.16 -7.14 -10.06
CA GLY A 107 9.27 -7.30 -8.62
C GLY A 107 10.55 -6.74 -7.98
N GLY A 108 11.37 -5.98 -8.71
CA GLY A 108 12.56 -5.34 -8.14
C GLY A 108 12.24 -4.13 -7.27
N ASP A 109 13.27 -3.52 -6.67
CA ASP A 109 13.11 -2.46 -5.67
C ASP A 109 12.37 -1.21 -6.17
N ALA A 110 12.41 -0.92 -7.48
CA ALA A 110 11.65 0.18 -8.08
C ALA A 110 10.12 -0.03 -8.00
N GLN A 111 9.67 -1.29 -7.85
CA GLN A 111 8.27 -1.70 -7.85
C GLN A 111 7.76 -2.10 -6.46
N GLN A 112 8.60 -1.96 -5.44
CA GLN A 112 8.24 -2.30 -4.07
C GLN A 112 8.09 -1.04 -3.23
N PHE A 113 7.06 -1.05 -2.39
CA PHE A 113 6.67 0.09 -1.57
C PHE A 113 6.35 -0.37 -0.15
N MET A 114 6.46 0.53 0.82
CA MET A 114 5.94 0.31 2.16
C MET A 114 4.77 1.25 2.41
N VAL A 115 3.63 0.71 2.84
CA VAL A 115 2.50 1.53 3.29
C VAL A 115 2.82 1.98 4.72
N LEU A 116 3.08 3.27 4.93
CA LEU A 116 3.52 3.83 6.20
C LEU A 116 2.34 4.50 6.92
N LYS A 117 2.16 4.20 8.21
CA LYS A 117 1.11 4.85 9.02
C LYS A 117 1.40 6.34 9.20
N THR A 118 0.36 7.16 9.10
CA THR A 118 0.40 8.56 9.53
C THR A 118 -0.17 8.72 10.95
N GLN A 119 -0.20 9.95 11.46
CA GLN A 119 -0.89 10.27 12.72
C GLN A 119 -2.42 10.17 12.61
N THR A 120 -2.96 10.16 11.39
CA THR A 120 -4.39 10.03 11.13
C THR A 120 -4.72 8.56 10.85
N LYS A 121 -5.71 8.02 11.56
CA LYS A 121 -6.19 6.65 11.37
C LYS A 121 -6.61 6.44 9.90
N ASP A 122 -6.24 5.30 9.34
CA ASP A 122 -6.59 4.86 7.97
C ASP A 122 -6.11 5.81 6.85
N VAL A 123 -5.16 6.69 7.16
CA VAL A 123 -4.45 7.55 6.21
C VAL A 123 -2.97 7.19 6.25
N TYR A 124 -2.39 6.98 5.07
CA TYR A 124 -1.06 6.43 4.89
C TYR A 124 -0.20 7.29 3.99
N THR A 125 1.10 7.03 4.01
CA THR A 125 2.04 7.43 2.96
C THR A 125 2.55 6.17 2.27
N ILE A 126 2.90 6.25 0.98
CA ILE A 126 3.42 5.12 0.21
C ILE A 126 4.91 5.35 -0.02
N GLY A 127 5.75 4.79 0.87
CA GLY A 127 7.19 4.95 0.84
C GLY A 127 7.86 4.10 -0.25
N THR A 128 8.78 4.67 -1.01
CA THR A 128 9.45 4.01 -2.13
C THR A 128 10.66 3.20 -1.66
N LYS A 129 10.74 1.90 -1.99
CA LYS A 129 11.91 1.10 -1.62
C LYS A 129 13.19 1.53 -2.35
N ALA A 130 13.06 2.02 -3.59
CA ALA A 130 14.16 2.60 -4.37
C ALA A 130 14.91 3.75 -3.64
N SER A 131 14.24 4.43 -2.71
CA SER A 131 14.81 5.51 -1.90
C SER A 131 15.10 5.07 -0.45
N HIS A 132 15.15 3.76 -0.19
CA HIS A 132 15.21 3.22 1.18
C HIS A 132 14.10 3.74 2.12
N PHE A 133 12.91 4.02 1.56
CA PHE A 133 11.74 4.58 2.25
C PHE A 133 11.88 6.04 2.74
N ASP A 134 12.94 6.76 2.36
CA ASP A 134 13.10 8.19 2.65
C ASP A 134 12.21 9.10 1.80
N LYS A 135 11.63 8.55 0.72
CA LYS A 135 10.75 9.25 -0.22
C LYS A 135 9.44 8.49 -0.37
N ALA A 136 8.44 9.18 -0.91
CA ALA A 136 7.10 8.65 -1.06
C ALA A 136 6.41 9.18 -2.32
N LEU A 137 5.33 8.50 -2.72
CA LEU A 137 4.41 9.00 -3.75
C LEU A 137 3.85 10.37 -3.34
N ASP A 138 4.07 11.36 -4.20
CA ASP A 138 3.82 12.77 -4.00
C ASP A 138 3.08 13.34 -5.22
N ILE A 139 1.95 14.00 -4.99
CA ILE A 139 1.23 14.76 -6.02
C ILE A 139 2.01 16.04 -6.29
N GLU A 140 2.47 16.19 -7.53
CA GLU A 140 3.38 17.25 -7.93
C GLU A 140 2.84 18.64 -7.53
N SER A 141 3.67 19.36 -6.76
CA SER A 141 3.40 20.74 -6.33
C SER A 141 2.07 20.91 -5.57
N ASN A 142 1.56 19.86 -4.93
CA ASN A 142 0.27 19.88 -4.21
C ASN A 142 -0.90 20.36 -5.09
N ARG A 143 -0.85 20.08 -6.40
CA ARG A 143 -1.91 20.44 -7.35
C ARG A 143 -3.08 19.48 -7.23
N SER A 144 -4.26 19.94 -7.64
CA SER A 144 -5.52 19.20 -7.54
C SER A 144 -6.24 19.05 -8.87
N ALA A 145 -5.59 19.32 -10.01
CA ALA A 145 -6.19 19.14 -11.33
C ALA A 145 -6.16 17.66 -11.78
N ASP A 146 -7.12 17.24 -12.59
CA ASP A 146 -7.07 15.93 -13.24
C ASP A 146 -5.84 15.83 -14.16
N GLY A 147 -5.16 14.70 -14.11
CA GLY A 147 -3.91 14.48 -14.85
C GLY A 147 -2.67 15.06 -14.18
N THR A 148 -2.78 15.63 -12.96
CA THR A 148 -1.60 16.06 -12.19
C THR A 148 -0.68 14.86 -11.95
N ASN A 149 0.61 15.06 -12.20
CA ASN A 149 1.62 14.03 -12.08
C ASN A 149 1.78 13.53 -10.63
N VAL A 150 2.10 12.24 -10.49
CA VAL A 150 2.62 11.68 -9.25
C VAL A 150 4.10 11.36 -9.45
N LEU A 151 4.93 11.88 -8.55
CA LEU A 151 6.38 11.69 -8.54
C LEU A 151 6.81 11.18 -7.16
N GLN A 152 8.06 10.77 -7.00
CA GLN A 152 8.61 10.60 -5.66
C GLN A 152 9.20 11.90 -5.13
N TRP A 153 8.99 12.16 -3.85
CA TRP A 153 9.62 13.27 -3.13
C TRP A 153 9.97 12.86 -1.70
N THR A 154 10.92 13.57 -1.08
CA THR A 154 11.24 13.46 0.35
C THR A 154 9.98 13.34 1.19
N ASN A 155 9.88 12.27 1.96
CA ASN A 155 8.70 11.97 2.74
C ASN A 155 8.62 12.92 3.95
N GLU A 156 7.76 13.92 3.84
CA GLU A 156 7.47 14.90 4.89
C GLU A 156 6.05 14.71 5.45
N MET A 157 5.34 13.65 5.02
CA MET A 157 3.94 13.36 5.34
C MET A 157 2.99 14.54 5.09
N LYS A 158 3.27 15.34 4.06
CA LYS A 158 2.44 16.47 3.63
C LYS A 158 1.14 15.99 2.97
N ASP A 159 0.17 16.89 2.82
CA ASP A 159 -1.17 16.52 2.32
C ASP A 159 -1.15 15.91 0.91
N ASN A 160 -0.20 16.32 0.06
CA ASN A 160 0.04 15.74 -1.27
C ASN A 160 0.74 14.37 -1.25
N GLN A 161 1.12 13.86 -0.08
CA GLN A 161 1.78 12.56 0.14
C GLN A 161 0.90 11.58 0.94
N LYS A 162 -0.34 11.97 1.22
CA LYS A 162 -1.31 11.17 1.98
C LYS A 162 -2.24 10.40 1.05
N TRP A 163 -2.56 9.18 1.43
CA TRP A 163 -3.35 8.25 0.65
C TRP A 163 -4.28 7.43 1.55
N ILE A 164 -5.50 7.20 1.08
CA ILE A 164 -6.49 6.28 1.64
C ILE A 164 -6.62 5.11 0.68
N PHE A 165 -6.59 3.89 1.21
CA PHE A 165 -6.83 2.67 0.46
C PHE A 165 -8.28 2.23 0.64
N GLU A 166 -9.12 2.48 -0.36
CA GLU A 166 -10.51 2.05 -0.37
C GLU A 166 -10.59 0.68 -1.07
N LYS A 167 -11.08 -0.37 -0.40
CA LYS A 167 -11.29 -1.69 -1.05
C LYS A 167 -12.20 -1.53 -2.28
N ALA A 168 -11.83 -2.18 -3.38
CA ALA A 168 -12.51 -2.06 -4.67
C ALA A 168 -13.50 -3.19 -4.96
N ASP A 169 -13.39 -4.28 -4.21
CA ASP A 169 -14.38 -5.33 -4.18
C ASP A 169 -15.34 -4.92 -3.04
N GLY A 170 -16.65 -5.00 -3.27
CA GLY A 170 -17.71 -4.46 -2.39
C GLY A 170 -17.83 -5.14 -1.02
N GLU A 171 -16.71 -5.49 -0.40
CA GLU A 171 -16.58 -6.03 0.93
C GLU A 171 -16.62 -4.91 1.98
N GLU A 172 -17.70 -4.13 1.98
CA GLU A 172 -18.25 -3.74 3.28
C GLU A 172 -19.04 -4.97 3.77
N GLU A 173 -18.65 -5.53 4.92
CA GLU A 173 -19.27 -6.67 5.65
C GLU A 173 -18.68 -8.10 5.57
N ALA A 174 -17.41 -8.30 5.20
CA ALA A 174 -16.69 -9.57 5.52
C ALA A 174 -15.41 -9.36 6.35
N GLU A 175 -15.15 -8.13 6.79
CA GLU A 175 -13.99 -7.76 7.60
C GLU A 175 -14.09 -8.21 9.07
N CYS A 176 -15.27 -8.62 9.53
CA CYS A 176 -15.39 -9.42 10.75
C CYS A 176 -16.85 -9.84 10.98
N TRP A 177 -17.28 -10.96 10.44
CA TRP A 177 -18.66 -11.42 10.69
C TRP A 177 -18.89 -11.69 12.19
N SER A 178 -17.85 -12.04 12.95
CA SER A 178 -17.98 -12.38 14.37
C SER A 178 -18.17 -11.17 15.28
N THR A 179 -17.85 -9.94 14.86
CA THR A 179 -18.09 -8.74 15.69
C THR A 179 -19.57 -8.46 15.84
N ALA A 180 -20.39 -8.82 14.85
CA ALA A 180 -21.85 -8.78 14.95
C ALA A 180 -22.39 -9.71 16.05
N LEU A 181 -21.64 -10.75 16.40
CA LEU A 181 -21.94 -11.71 17.47
C LEU A 181 -21.24 -11.36 18.80
N GLY A 182 -20.48 -10.27 18.85
CA GLY A 182 -19.75 -9.82 20.04
C GLY A 182 -18.34 -10.41 20.22
N TYR A 183 -17.79 -11.05 19.18
CA TYR A 183 -16.45 -11.64 19.21
C TYR A 183 -15.46 -10.89 18.31
N PRO A 184 -14.19 -10.72 18.74
CA PRO A 184 -13.17 -10.10 17.90
C PRO A 184 -12.90 -10.92 16.64
N CYS A 185 -12.21 -10.32 15.68
CA CYS A 185 -11.64 -11.08 14.57
C CYS A 185 -10.28 -11.64 14.94
N CYS A 186 -9.91 -12.76 14.30
CA CYS A 186 -8.58 -13.30 14.45
C CYS A 186 -7.56 -12.35 13.83
N SER A 187 -6.38 -12.23 14.43
CA SER A 187 -5.32 -11.32 13.99
C SER A 187 -4.73 -11.68 12.62
N GLY A 188 -5.05 -12.87 12.08
CA GLY A 188 -4.64 -13.31 10.74
C GLY A 188 -5.41 -14.52 10.22
N CYS A 189 -4.98 -15.02 9.05
CA CYS A 189 -5.51 -16.24 8.45
C CYS A 189 -4.92 -17.49 9.09
N GLN A 190 -5.55 -17.92 10.18
CA GLN A 190 -5.25 -19.18 10.86
C GLN A 190 -6.13 -20.32 10.33
N SER A 191 -5.70 -21.56 10.56
CA SER A 191 -6.55 -22.73 10.28
C SER A 191 -7.72 -22.76 11.27
N PRO A 192 -8.95 -23.03 10.81
CA PRO A 192 -10.11 -23.06 11.67
C PRO A 192 -10.02 -24.18 12.71
N ILE A 193 -10.37 -23.86 13.96
CA ILE A 193 -10.55 -24.88 15.00
C ILE A 193 -11.94 -25.52 14.91
N THR A 194 -12.93 -24.77 14.44
CA THR A 194 -14.29 -25.23 14.17
C THR A 194 -14.95 -24.33 13.13
N GLU A 195 -16.03 -24.81 12.53
CA GLU A 195 -16.86 -24.10 11.57
C GLU A 195 -18.33 -24.39 11.89
N ASP A 196 -19.16 -23.35 11.89
CA ASP A 196 -20.61 -23.45 12.07
C ASP A 196 -21.36 -22.64 10.99
N SER A 197 -22.64 -22.34 11.22
CA SER A 197 -23.46 -21.56 10.27
C SER A 197 -23.05 -20.10 10.15
N ASP A 198 -22.35 -19.56 11.15
CA ASP A 198 -21.93 -18.16 11.17
C ASP A 198 -20.57 -17.99 10.50
N GLY A 199 -19.68 -18.97 10.68
CA GLY A 199 -18.44 -19.06 9.90
C GLY A 199 -17.35 -19.92 10.53
N LYS A 200 -16.11 -19.67 10.10
CA LYS A 200 -14.90 -20.34 10.58
C LYS A 200 -14.36 -19.65 11.82
N TRP A 201 -14.16 -20.38 12.91
CA TRP A 201 -13.70 -19.84 14.19
C TRP A 201 -12.24 -20.19 14.48
N GLY A 202 -11.56 -19.29 15.19
CA GLY A 202 -10.24 -19.45 15.78
C GLY A 202 -10.23 -19.12 17.28
N ILE A 203 -9.10 -19.31 17.95
CA ILE A 203 -8.86 -18.86 19.33
C ILE A 203 -7.54 -18.10 19.40
N GLU A 204 -7.55 -16.92 20.01
CA GLU A 204 -6.38 -16.09 20.30
C GLU A 204 -6.46 -15.60 21.75
N ASP A 205 -5.35 -15.67 22.49
CA ASP A 205 -5.28 -15.25 23.91
C ASP A 205 -6.38 -15.86 24.82
N ASN A 206 -6.76 -17.11 24.54
CA ASN A 206 -7.86 -17.85 25.18
C ASN A 206 -9.28 -17.30 24.89
N ASP A 207 -9.44 -16.39 23.94
CA ASP A 207 -10.73 -15.85 23.50
C ASP A 207 -11.09 -16.31 22.09
N TRP A 208 -12.40 -16.43 21.83
CA TRP A 208 -12.94 -16.78 20.51
C TRP A 208 -12.78 -15.64 19.53
N CYS A 209 -12.38 -15.96 18.29
CA CYS A 209 -12.28 -15.00 17.21
C CYS A 209 -12.86 -15.54 15.90
N GLY A 210 -13.49 -14.65 15.11
CA GLY A 210 -13.94 -14.99 13.76
C GLY A 210 -12.79 -14.97 12.78
N ILE A 211 -12.62 -16.07 12.04
CA ILE A 211 -11.68 -16.11 10.91
C ILE A 211 -12.36 -15.44 9.72
N TYR A 212 -11.60 -14.61 9.04
CA TYR A 212 -12.08 -13.89 7.87
C TYR A 212 -12.54 -14.84 6.77
N PRO A 213 -13.67 -14.57 6.09
CA PRO A 213 -14.11 -15.33 4.93
C PRO A 213 -13.07 -15.33 3.80
N SER A 214 -12.25 -14.27 3.72
CA SER A 214 -11.13 -14.16 2.77
C SER A 214 -9.94 -15.06 3.07
N CYS A 215 -9.91 -15.75 4.22
CA CYS A 215 -8.90 -16.76 4.56
C CYS A 215 -9.24 -18.16 4.02
N ALA A 216 -10.25 -18.27 3.15
CA ALA A 216 -10.69 -19.53 2.54
C ALA A 216 -9.74 -20.05 1.46
#